data_AF-A0A2W1NUH3-F1
#
_entry.id   AF-A0A2W1NUH3-F1
#
_cell.length_a   1.000
_cell.length_b   1.000
_cell.length_c   1.000
_cell.angle_alpha   90.00
_cell.angle_beta   90.00
_cell.angle_gamma   90.00
#
_symmetry.space_group_name_H-M   'P 1'
#
loop_
_entity.id
_entity.type
_entity.pdbx_description
1 polymer ?
#
loop_
_entity_poly.entity_id
_entity_poly.type
_entity_poly.pdbx_seq_one_letter_code
_entity_poly.pdbx_strand_id
1 'polypeptide(L)'
;MTRKAILLSALFLTVLGSNLNAQTMKEKLEAKKAALEAKLNEKLGALSNIDTLDPDISQEAIMTTWADGKHNEYYFNGSSCQQTPSEIDLKFTREDGKVVAVTYDGAEYRADHEGISDFVRYYKSPGNLCIVFAESWAYVFTYTHNETSVKGKYFINRKLDYAYSQTISRYLEASKVHQADALAEIAKKEAADADKAAAEKKAKWSIEGKNLAKVEITDVKAPHKFGYFRGFSFQVKATLKNGKTISTKDGGFWSDYTMTYTNGDYDGATIKPTTLVKDDKIIVTVSSKFDPSIKATQEVVLNYDEALYYTMQAKNWGTSANDYKIEIKQVKHQSNGTDLLLYRVTDLDGYDPVQVFKLRADQTLHFKTDGANGYKTVGVGNETGPGANAGNGGNITVIKDPSVTSYNLNYSLKGGTGGAGTYGYNRGQNGRDGIFKEEVRTVNF
;
A
#
# COMPACT_ATOMS: atom_id res chain seq x y z
N MET A 1 5.99 4.40 4.25
CA MET A 1 7.46 4.42 4.43
C MET A 1 7.83 5.71 5.14
N THR A 2 8.04 5.63 6.45
CA THR A 2 8.26 6.78 7.34
C THR A 2 9.75 7.09 7.46
N ARG A 3 10.08 8.36 7.73
CA ARG A 3 11.45 8.91 7.89
C ARG A 3 12.32 8.24 8.98
N LYS A 4 11.78 7.25 9.72
CA LYS A 4 12.55 6.24 10.47
C LYS A 4 13.53 5.47 9.56
N ALA A 5 13.22 5.34 8.27
CA ALA A 5 14.14 4.71 7.31
C ALA A 5 15.40 5.57 7.07
N ILE A 6 15.32 6.91 7.03
CA ILE A 6 16.42 7.74 6.51
C ILE A 6 17.55 7.95 7.54
N LEU A 7 17.23 8.03 8.84
CA LEU A 7 18.26 8.08 9.90
C LEU A 7 18.85 6.71 10.24
N LEU A 8 18.09 5.62 10.04
CA LEU A 8 18.61 4.25 10.17
C LEU A 8 19.46 3.86 8.95
N SER A 9 19.15 4.37 7.75
CA SER A 9 19.93 4.15 6.52
C SER A 9 21.26 4.90 6.50
N ALA A 10 21.36 6.09 7.12
CA ALA A 10 22.63 6.82 7.20
C ALA A 10 23.65 6.17 8.14
N LEU A 11 23.21 5.35 9.10
CA LEU A 11 24.10 4.60 10.00
C LEU A 11 24.54 3.25 9.41
N PHE A 12 23.85 2.75 8.38
CA PHE A 12 24.17 1.48 7.72
C PHE A 12 25.25 1.60 6.62
N LEU A 13 25.61 2.82 6.20
CA LEU A 13 26.47 3.02 5.01
C LEU A 13 27.96 3.31 5.30
N THR A 14 28.43 3.15 6.54
CA THR A 14 29.86 3.36 6.87
C THR A 14 30.55 2.22 7.62
N VAL A 15 30.00 1.00 7.60
CA VAL A 15 30.72 -0.19 8.12
C VAL A 15 30.41 -1.44 7.29
N LEU A 16 30.82 -1.46 6.03
CA LEU A 16 31.08 -2.71 5.31
C LEU A 16 32.57 -2.98 5.42
N GLY A 17 32.99 -3.69 6.48
CA GLY A 17 34.40 -4.06 6.63
C GLY A 17 34.86 -4.41 8.05
N SER A 18 34.04 -5.04 8.89
CA SER A 18 34.55 -5.77 10.06
C SER A 18 33.44 -6.60 10.69
N ASN A 19 33.73 -7.88 10.97
CA ASN A 19 32.91 -8.81 11.75
C ASN A 19 32.73 -8.30 13.20
N LEU A 20 31.88 -7.29 13.40
CA LEU A 20 31.49 -6.81 14.72
C LEU A 20 30.23 -7.56 15.16
N ASN A 21 30.40 -8.39 16.19
CA ASN A 21 29.34 -9.09 16.91
C ASN A 21 28.19 -8.13 17.23
N ALA A 22 26.95 -8.48 16.88
CA ALA A 22 25.74 -7.69 17.13
C ALA A 22 25.61 -7.20 18.59
N GLN A 23 26.19 -7.94 19.54
CA GLN A 23 26.25 -7.57 20.95
C GLN A 23 27.09 -6.29 21.19
N THR A 24 28.23 -6.15 20.51
CA THR A 24 29.10 -4.95 20.61
C THR A 24 28.50 -3.70 19.95
N MET A 25 27.64 -3.86 18.94
CA MET A 25 26.91 -2.73 18.35
C MET A 25 25.80 -2.23 19.28
N LYS A 26 25.09 -3.14 19.95
CA LYS A 26 24.06 -2.77 20.94
C LYS A 26 24.67 -1.99 22.10
N GLU A 27 25.81 -2.45 22.62
CA GLU A 27 26.54 -1.77 23.70
C GLU A 27 27.05 -0.38 23.28
N LYS A 28 27.62 -0.25 22.08
CA LYS A 28 28.04 1.07 21.54
C LYS A 28 26.86 2.02 21.31
N LEU A 29 25.69 1.49 20.94
CA LEU A 29 24.48 2.27 20.75
C LEU A 29 23.95 2.80 22.09
N GLU A 30 23.86 1.94 23.11
CA GLU A 30 23.45 2.33 24.47
C GLU A 30 24.44 3.33 25.09
N ALA A 31 25.75 3.13 24.91
CA ALA A 31 26.76 4.08 25.39
C ALA A 31 26.64 5.45 24.70
N LYS A 32 26.36 5.48 23.39
CA LYS A 32 26.10 6.75 22.68
C LYS A 32 24.80 7.41 23.14
N LYS A 33 23.75 6.63 23.40
CA LYS A 33 22.47 7.13 23.94
C LYS A 33 22.69 7.78 25.31
N ALA A 34 23.36 7.07 26.23
CA ALA A 34 23.69 7.58 27.56
C ALA A 34 24.57 8.84 27.51
N ALA A 35 25.57 8.90 26.61
CA ALA A 35 26.41 10.08 26.45
C ALA A 35 25.64 11.30 25.90
N LEU A 36 24.64 11.06 25.05
CA LEU A 36 23.78 12.13 24.51
C LEU A 36 22.81 12.64 25.58
N GLU A 37 22.24 11.72 26.38
CA GLU A 37 21.41 12.04 27.54
C GLU A 37 22.20 12.83 28.60
N ALA A 38 23.45 12.46 28.87
CA ALA A 38 24.33 13.18 29.79
C ALA A 38 24.64 14.60 29.31
N LYS A 39 24.99 14.80 28.03
CA LYS A 39 25.23 16.14 27.46
C LYS A 39 23.99 17.02 27.44
N LEU A 40 22.81 16.41 27.29
CA LEU A 40 21.54 17.12 27.34
C LEU A 40 21.20 17.53 28.78
N ASN A 41 21.42 16.63 29.76
CA ASN A 41 21.23 16.91 31.18
C ASN A 41 22.23 17.97 31.69
N GLU A 42 23.46 18.00 31.18
CA GLU A 42 24.44 19.05 31.45
C GLU A 42 23.97 20.41 30.92
N LYS A 43 23.42 20.46 29.69
CA LYS A 43 22.79 21.68 29.16
C LYS A 43 21.53 22.11 29.93
N LEU A 44 20.78 21.16 30.51
CA LEU A 44 19.62 21.44 31.36
C LEU A 44 20.01 21.89 32.77
N GLY A 45 21.12 21.39 33.32
CA GLY A 45 21.68 21.89 34.57
C GLY A 45 22.11 23.36 34.49
N ALA A 46 22.49 23.82 33.30
CA ALA A 46 22.76 25.23 33.00
C ALA A 46 21.48 26.09 32.85
N LEU A 47 20.29 25.49 32.90
CA LEU A 47 18.97 26.13 32.76
C LEU A 47 18.24 26.32 34.10
N SER A 48 18.95 26.23 35.23
CA SER A 48 18.46 26.22 36.62
C SER A 48 17.61 27.42 37.08
N ASN A 49 17.30 28.38 36.21
CA ASN A 49 16.48 29.56 36.48
C ASN A 49 15.18 29.62 35.65
N ILE A 50 14.73 28.49 35.08
CA ILE A 50 13.48 28.38 34.30
C ILE A 50 12.67 27.20 34.81
N ASP A 51 11.43 27.44 35.23
CA ASP A 51 10.50 26.40 35.70
C ASP A 51 10.35 25.31 34.62
N THR A 52 10.72 24.09 34.96
CA THR A 52 10.66 22.93 34.06
C THR A 52 9.33 22.19 34.22
N LEU A 53 8.86 21.56 33.14
CA LEU A 53 7.71 20.67 33.20
C LEU A 53 8.06 19.39 33.96
N ASP A 54 7.31 19.11 35.02
CA ASP A 54 7.40 17.87 35.78
C ASP A 54 6.41 16.83 35.21
N PRO A 55 6.89 15.70 34.65
CA PRO A 55 6.03 14.65 34.10
C PRO A 55 5.11 13.99 35.12
N ASP A 56 5.36 14.16 36.42
CA ASP A 56 4.55 13.60 37.50
C ASP A 56 3.47 14.56 38.00
N ILE A 57 3.39 15.78 37.44
CA ILE A 57 2.37 16.78 37.77
C ILE A 57 1.42 16.96 36.57
N SER A 58 0.13 16.78 36.84
CA SER A 58 -0.94 17.02 35.86
C SER A 58 -1.02 18.50 35.49
N GLN A 59 -1.27 18.80 34.22
CA GLN A 59 -1.40 20.17 33.71
C GLN A 59 -2.50 20.96 34.41
N GLU A 60 -3.59 20.29 34.81
CA GLU A 60 -4.67 20.95 35.57
C GLU A 60 -4.18 21.58 36.88
N ALA A 61 -3.17 20.97 37.52
CA ALA A 61 -2.59 21.44 38.77
C ALA A 61 -1.64 22.61 38.52
N ILE A 62 -0.81 22.55 37.47
CA ILE A 62 0.12 23.62 37.08
C ILE A 62 -0.65 24.90 36.74
N MET A 63 -1.81 24.77 36.08
CA MET A 63 -2.60 25.91 35.64
C MET A 63 -3.37 26.63 36.75
N THR A 64 -3.38 26.11 37.97
CA THR A 64 -4.03 26.79 39.12
C THR A 64 -3.40 28.15 39.44
N THR A 65 -2.12 28.34 39.08
CA THR A 65 -1.38 29.61 39.26
C THR A 65 -1.60 30.61 38.13
N TRP A 66 -2.23 30.20 37.03
CA TRP A 66 -2.51 31.05 35.87
C TRP A 66 -3.84 31.79 36.03
N ALA A 67 -3.87 33.05 35.62
CA ALA A 67 -5.05 33.91 35.66
C ALA A 67 -5.51 34.29 34.26
N ASP A 68 -6.81 34.56 34.11
CA ASP A 68 -7.37 35.05 32.86
C ASP A 68 -6.75 36.41 32.48
N GLY A 69 -6.53 36.63 31.18
CA GLY A 69 -6.13 37.93 30.65
C GLY A 69 -5.14 37.88 29.51
N LYS A 70 -4.49 39.02 29.29
CA LYS A 70 -3.53 39.21 28.20
C LYS A 70 -2.15 38.66 28.56
N HIS A 71 -1.57 37.94 27.61
CA HIS A 71 -0.26 37.33 27.71
C HIS A 71 0.60 37.64 26.48
N ASN A 72 1.92 37.69 26.67
CA ASN A 72 2.85 37.88 25.57
C ASN A 72 3.04 36.58 24.79
N GLU A 73 2.79 36.59 23.50
CA GLU A 73 2.99 35.45 22.60
C GLU A 73 4.20 35.69 21.70
N TYR A 74 5.08 34.69 21.63
CA TYR A 74 6.28 34.71 20.82
C TYR A 74 6.20 33.61 19.76
N TYR A 75 6.09 34.00 18.49
CA TYR A 75 6.11 33.05 17.37
C TYR A 75 7.45 32.30 17.30
N PHE A 76 7.38 30.98 17.21
CA PHE A 76 8.52 30.08 17.13
C PHE A 76 8.59 29.38 15.78
N ASN A 77 9.68 29.61 15.04
CA ASN A 77 9.87 29.06 13.70
C ASN A 77 10.56 27.68 13.67
N GLY A 78 10.76 27.05 14.83
CA GLY A 78 11.51 25.80 14.95
C GLY A 78 12.99 25.96 15.28
N SER A 79 13.51 27.19 15.38
CA SER A 79 14.90 27.46 15.81
C SER A 79 15.01 28.62 16.78
N SER A 80 14.20 29.65 16.62
CA SER A 80 14.18 30.83 17.48
C SER A 80 12.81 31.49 17.56
N CYS A 81 12.56 32.21 18.65
CA CYS A 81 11.40 33.09 18.78
C CYS A 81 11.60 34.44 18.08
N GLN A 82 10.52 35.03 17.56
CA GLN A 82 10.50 36.44 17.13
C GLN A 82 10.90 37.40 18.26
N GLN A 83 11.36 38.60 17.90
CA GLN A 83 11.86 39.59 18.87
C GLN A 83 10.74 40.37 19.56
N THR A 84 9.65 40.66 18.87
CA THR A 84 8.52 41.43 19.40
C THR A 84 7.33 40.49 19.63
N PRO A 85 6.75 40.43 20.84
CA PRO A 85 5.59 39.59 21.10
C PRO A 85 4.30 40.20 20.52
N SER A 86 3.36 39.33 20.15
CA SER A 86 1.93 39.66 20.06
C SER A 86 1.29 39.57 21.45
N GLU A 87 0.14 40.22 21.66
CA GLU A 87 -0.69 39.95 22.84
C GLU A 87 -1.77 38.93 22.49
N ILE A 88 -1.96 37.93 23.35
CA ILE A 88 -3.02 36.93 23.23
C ILE A 88 -3.86 36.90 24.51
N ASP A 89 -5.16 36.69 24.39
CA ASP A 89 -6.06 36.50 25.54
C ASP A 89 -6.17 35.01 25.87
N LEU A 90 -5.88 34.65 27.13
CA LEU A 90 -6.14 33.33 27.67
C LEU A 90 -7.30 33.38 28.67
N LYS A 91 -8.21 32.42 28.57
CA LYS A 91 -9.28 32.23 29.56
C LYS A 91 -9.31 30.81 30.05
N PHE A 92 -9.43 30.62 31.35
CA PHE A 92 -9.36 29.30 31.98
C PHE A 92 -10.71 28.94 32.58
N THR A 93 -11.36 27.92 32.01
CA THR A 93 -12.62 27.38 32.53
C THR A 93 -12.32 26.44 33.69
N ARG A 94 -12.93 26.70 34.85
CA ARG A 94 -12.69 25.93 36.07
C ARG A 94 -13.96 25.24 36.56
N GLU A 95 -13.82 23.99 36.97
CA GLU A 95 -14.85 23.19 37.63
C GLU A 95 -14.22 22.58 38.90
N ASP A 96 -14.89 22.71 40.05
CA ASP A 96 -14.39 22.23 41.35
C ASP A 96 -12.94 22.64 41.68
N GLY A 97 -12.55 23.86 41.26
CA GLY A 97 -11.21 24.41 41.48
C GLY A 97 -10.12 23.88 40.53
N LYS A 98 -10.46 22.99 39.60
CA LYS A 98 -9.57 22.46 38.56
C LYS A 98 -9.82 23.12 37.21
N VAL A 99 -8.78 23.27 36.40
CA VAL A 99 -8.93 23.80 35.05
C VAL A 99 -9.33 22.69 34.08
N VAL A 100 -10.54 22.77 33.52
CA VAL A 100 -11.09 21.75 32.60
C VAL A 100 -10.91 22.13 31.13
N ALA A 101 -10.80 23.43 30.83
CA ALA A 101 -10.54 23.90 29.48
C ALA A 101 -9.79 25.24 29.49
N VAL A 102 -9.07 25.53 28.40
CA VAL A 102 -8.45 26.83 28.16
C VAL A 102 -8.89 27.37 26.80
N THR A 103 -9.29 28.64 26.75
CA THR A 103 -9.52 29.34 25.48
C THR A 103 -8.24 30.06 25.07
N TYR A 104 -7.75 29.77 23.86
CA TYR A 104 -6.59 30.40 23.23
C TYR A 104 -6.97 30.80 21.80
N ASP A 105 -6.75 32.07 21.44
CA ASP A 105 -7.09 32.63 20.12
C ASP A 105 -8.56 32.38 19.72
N GLY A 106 -9.47 32.49 20.69
CA GLY A 106 -10.90 32.26 20.50
C GLY A 106 -11.31 30.79 20.32
N ALA A 107 -10.37 29.84 20.32
CA ALA A 107 -10.65 28.41 20.28
C ALA A 107 -10.53 27.79 21.67
N GLU A 108 -11.48 26.92 22.03
CA GLU A 108 -11.44 26.14 23.27
C GLU A 108 -10.53 24.91 23.10
N TYR A 109 -9.67 24.67 24.09
CA TYR A 109 -8.79 23.53 24.19
C TYR A 109 -9.19 22.72 25.43
N ARG A 110 -9.41 21.43 25.25
CA ARG A 110 -9.87 20.50 26.31
C ARG A 110 -8.78 19.51 26.69
N ALA A 111 -8.84 18.98 27.90
CA ALA A 111 -7.85 18.01 28.39
C ALA A 111 -7.66 16.85 27.41
N ASP A 112 -6.41 16.39 27.23
CA ASP A 112 -6.15 15.21 26.45
C ASP A 112 -6.75 13.98 27.13
N HIS A 113 -7.50 13.18 26.37
CA HIS A 113 -8.28 12.08 26.95
C HIS A 113 -9.24 12.55 28.06
N GLU A 114 -9.89 13.70 27.87
CA GLU A 114 -10.98 14.19 28.72
C GLU A 114 -12.03 13.09 28.97
N GLY A 115 -12.39 12.90 30.25
CA GLY A 115 -13.34 11.87 30.69
C GLY A 115 -12.80 10.42 30.68
N ILE A 116 -11.53 10.23 30.34
CA ILE A 116 -10.85 8.92 30.30
C ILE A 116 -9.80 8.81 31.40
N SER A 117 -9.03 9.87 31.65
CA SER A 117 -8.01 9.91 32.71
C SER A 117 -8.08 11.24 33.46
N ASP A 118 -7.87 11.18 34.78
CA ASP A 118 -7.74 12.37 35.63
C ASP A 118 -6.37 13.06 35.47
N PHE A 119 -5.40 12.39 34.84
CA PHE A 119 -4.09 12.98 34.57
C PHE A 119 -4.12 13.68 33.21
N VAL A 120 -3.94 15.01 33.21
CA VAL A 120 -3.89 15.84 32.01
C VAL A 120 -2.44 16.11 31.64
N ARG A 121 -2.04 15.69 30.44
CA ARG A 121 -0.70 15.95 29.88
C ARG A 121 -0.68 17.23 29.03
N TYR A 122 -1.78 17.56 28.36
CA TYR A 122 -1.90 18.78 27.57
C TYR A 122 -3.37 19.09 27.28
N TYR A 123 -3.65 20.30 26.81
CA TYR A 123 -4.98 20.66 26.30
C TYR A 123 -4.96 20.71 24.79
N LYS A 124 -6.00 20.19 24.14
CA LYS A 124 -6.09 20.00 22.69
C LYS A 124 -7.29 20.78 22.12
N SER A 125 -7.04 21.53 21.04
CA SER A 125 -8.09 22.16 20.24
C SER A 125 -8.88 21.14 19.40
N PRO A 126 -10.04 21.52 18.83
CA PRO A 126 -10.73 20.74 17.80
C PRO A 126 -9.87 20.43 16.56
N GLY A 127 -8.82 21.22 16.32
CA GLY A 127 -7.83 20.98 15.28
C GLY A 127 -6.67 20.09 15.75
N ASN A 128 -5.47 20.43 15.28
CA ASN A 128 -4.23 19.71 15.61
C ASN A 128 -3.31 20.47 16.57
N LEU A 129 -3.77 21.60 17.13
CA LEU A 129 -3.00 22.38 18.09
C LEU A 129 -3.24 21.86 19.50
N CYS A 130 -2.15 21.81 20.25
CA CYS A 130 -2.08 21.45 21.65
C CYS A 130 -1.36 22.56 22.42
N ILE A 131 -1.61 22.66 23.73
CA ILE A 131 -0.94 23.59 24.63
C ILE A 131 -0.54 22.89 25.93
N VAL A 132 0.67 23.18 26.41
CA VAL A 132 1.14 22.81 27.76
C VAL A 132 1.57 24.07 28.50
N PHE A 133 1.49 24.01 29.82
CA PHE A 133 1.80 25.05 30.79
C PHE A 133 2.91 24.56 31.73
N ALA A 134 3.86 25.46 31.98
CA ALA A 134 4.72 25.50 33.15
C ALA A 134 4.26 26.66 34.04
N GLU A 135 4.87 26.83 35.22
CA GLU A 135 4.46 27.87 36.17
C GLU A 135 4.51 29.29 35.58
N SER A 136 5.55 29.61 34.80
CA SER A 136 5.76 30.97 34.25
C SER A 136 5.64 31.09 32.73
N TRP A 137 5.42 30.00 32.00
CA TRP A 137 5.32 30.02 30.53
C TRP A 137 4.43 28.89 30.00
N ALA A 138 3.93 29.04 28.78
CA ALA A 138 3.21 27.97 28.08
C ALA A 138 3.72 27.81 26.65
N TYR A 139 3.40 26.66 26.04
CA TYR A 139 3.87 26.33 24.70
C TYR A 139 2.79 25.68 23.87
N VAL A 140 2.57 26.26 22.69
CA VAL A 140 1.60 25.81 21.69
C VAL A 140 2.33 25.05 20.60
N PHE A 141 1.83 23.87 20.26
CA PHE A 141 2.47 22.95 19.33
C PHE A 141 1.44 22.15 18.56
N THR A 142 1.87 21.54 17.45
CA THR A 142 1.09 20.48 16.81
C THR A 142 1.58 19.11 17.26
N TYR A 143 0.65 18.22 17.60
CA TYR A 143 0.94 16.83 17.96
C TYR A 143 0.03 15.88 17.19
N THR A 144 0.64 14.98 16.41
CA THR A 144 -0.07 13.92 15.70
C THR A 144 0.16 12.63 16.46
N HIS A 145 -0.90 11.92 16.88
CA HIS A 145 -0.81 10.71 17.72
C HIS A 145 0.11 9.60 17.16
N ASN A 146 0.38 9.63 15.85
CA ASN A 146 1.24 8.68 15.12
C ASN A 146 2.65 9.22 14.79
N GLU A 147 2.90 10.51 14.99
CA GLU A 147 4.20 11.13 14.77
C GLU A 147 4.74 11.59 16.12
N THR A 148 5.82 10.96 16.59
CA THR A 148 6.55 11.36 17.81
C THR A 148 7.22 12.74 17.69
N SER A 149 6.76 13.60 16.78
CA SER A 149 7.31 14.92 16.51
C SER A 149 6.36 16.00 16.99
N VAL A 150 6.71 16.64 18.10
CA VAL A 150 6.17 17.93 18.52
C VAL A 150 6.73 18.99 17.58
N LYS A 151 5.86 19.76 16.91
CA LYS A 151 6.28 20.96 16.15
C LYS A 151 5.76 22.20 16.85
N GLY A 152 6.68 23.00 17.37
CA GLY A 152 6.35 24.27 18.02
C GLY A 152 5.72 25.28 17.11
N LYS A 153 4.86 26.10 17.70
CA LYS A 153 4.21 27.23 17.06
C LYS A 153 4.47 28.51 17.85
N TYR A 154 4.22 28.50 19.16
CA TYR A 154 4.30 29.70 19.99
C TYR A 154 4.78 29.39 21.40
N PHE A 155 5.53 30.31 22.00
CA PHE A 155 5.74 30.37 23.45
C PHE A 155 4.92 31.52 24.04
N ILE A 156 4.37 31.33 25.23
CA ILE A 156 3.55 32.32 25.94
C ILE A 156 4.28 32.78 27.20
N ASN A 157 4.19 34.08 27.51
CA ASN A 157 4.83 34.87 28.56
C ASN A 157 6.37 34.93 28.52
N ARG A 158 7.04 33.89 28.02
CA ARG A 158 8.50 33.82 28.01
C ARG A 158 9.06 33.49 26.63
N LYS A 159 10.11 34.20 26.24
CA LYS A 159 10.89 33.89 25.05
C LYS A 159 11.86 32.75 25.34
N LEU A 160 11.63 31.59 24.74
CA LEU A 160 12.46 30.39 24.91
C LEU A 160 13.07 29.91 23.58
N ASP A 161 14.02 28.97 23.66
CA ASP A 161 14.77 28.47 22.51
C ASP A 161 14.35 27.05 22.08
N TYR A 162 15.02 26.52 21.05
CA TYR A 162 14.75 25.18 20.54
C TYR A 162 15.03 24.07 21.56
N ALA A 163 15.97 24.23 22.50
CA ALA A 163 16.26 23.18 23.48
C ALA A 163 15.04 22.92 24.37
N TYR A 164 14.28 23.97 24.73
CA TYR A 164 13.02 23.85 25.45
C TYR A 164 11.92 23.18 24.65
N SER A 165 11.82 23.44 23.35
CA SER A 165 10.84 22.73 22.52
C SER A 165 11.01 21.20 22.55
N GLN A 166 12.25 20.73 22.73
CA GLN A 166 12.57 19.30 22.82
C GLN A 166 12.18 18.69 24.17
N THR A 167 12.12 19.48 25.24
CA THR A 167 11.72 18.98 26.56
C THR A 167 10.23 18.62 26.60
N ILE A 168 9.41 19.26 25.76
CA ILE A 168 7.97 18.98 25.63
C ILE A 168 7.74 17.55 25.17
N SER A 169 8.43 17.09 24.11
CA SER A 169 8.29 15.70 23.63
C SER A 169 8.60 14.70 24.74
N ARG A 170 9.65 14.95 25.52
CA ARG A 170 10.03 14.07 26.63
C ARG A 170 9.01 14.12 27.77
N TYR A 171 8.51 15.30 28.13
CA TYR A 171 7.44 15.45 29.10
C TYR A 171 6.19 14.67 28.69
N LEU A 172 5.75 14.80 27.44
CA LEU A 172 4.60 14.08 26.90
C LEU A 172 4.80 12.55 26.89
N GLU A 173 6.01 12.08 26.60
CA GLU A 173 6.32 10.65 26.64
C GLU A 173 6.44 10.12 28.08
N ALA A 174 7.07 10.87 28.98
CA ALA A 174 7.23 10.46 30.38
C ALA A 174 5.89 10.47 31.13
N SER A 175 5.05 11.49 30.92
CA SER A 175 3.74 11.60 31.56
C SER A 175 2.70 10.59 31.05
N LYS A 176 2.95 9.90 29.93
CA LYS A 176 2.08 8.80 29.44
C LYS A 176 1.86 7.70 30.48
N VAL A 177 2.85 7.44 31.34
CA VAL A 177 2.78 6.36 32.32
C VAL A 177 1.58 6.56 33.27
N HIS A 178 1.21 7.80 33.55
CA HIS A 178 0.09 8.16 34.44
C HIS A 178 -1.28 8.00 33.80
N GLN A 179 -1.34 7.81 32.48
CA GLN A 179 -2.57 7.48 31.75
C GLN A 179 -2.61 6.02 31.30
N ALA A 180 -1.53 5.26 31.49
CA ALA A 180 -1.35 3.95 30.87
C ALA A 180 -2.42 2.93 31.28
N ASP A 181 -2.75 2.89 32.57
CA ASP A 181 -3.74 1.94 33.10
C ASP A 181 -5.15 2.27 32.60
N ALA A 182 -5.57 3.54 32.64
CA ALA A 182 -6.87 3.98 32.13
C ALA A 182 -7.03 3.72 30.62
N LEU A 183 -5.98 3.97 29.84
CA LEU A 183 -5.99 3.67 28.41
C LEU A 183 -5.99 2.16 28.13
N ALA A 184 -5.30 1.36 28.95
CA ALA A 184 -5.31 -0.10 28.84
C ALA A 184 -6.69 -0.69 29.14
N GLU A 185 -7.41 -0.15 30.14
CA GLU A 185 -8.78 -0.57 30.45
C GLU A 185 -9.75 -0.26 29.31
N ILE A 186 -9.64 0.92 28.69
CA ILE A 186 -10.46 1.27 27.51
C ILE A 186 -10.13 0.35 26.35
N ALA A 187 -8.85 0.13 26.04
CA ALA A 187 -8.46 -0.78 24.97
C ALA A 187 -9.00 -2.20 25.21
N LYS A 188 -9.02 -2.67 26.46
CA LYS A 188 -9.61 -3.96 26.84
C LYS A 188 -11.13 -3.97 26.64
N LYS A 189 -11.82 -2.90 27.00
CA LYS A 189 -13.27 -2.75 26.80
C LYS A 189 -13.63 -2.68 25.31
N GLU A 190 -12.91 -1.88 24.54
CA GLU A 190 -13.08 -1.77 23.09
C GLU A 190 -12.83 -3.12 22.39
N ALA A 191 -11.81 -3.86 22.82
CA ALA A 191 -11.57 -5.22 22.33
C ALA A 191 -12.75 -6.16 22.67
N ALA A 192 -13.25 -6.12 23.91
CA ALA A 192 -14.41 -6.92 24.31
C ALA A 192 -15.69 -6.54 23.55
N ASP A 193 -15.92 -5.25 23.31
CA ASP A 193 -17.05 -4.74 22.54
C ASP A 193 -16.93 -5.15 21.06
N ALA A 194 -15.72 -5.12 20.49
CA ALA A 194 -15.44 -5.59 19.14
C ALA A 194 -15.66 -7.11 19.02
N ASP A 195 -15.21 -7.90 19.99
CA ASP A 195 -15.43 -9.34 20.04
C ASP A 195 -16.93 -9.68 20.15
N LYS A 196 -17.65 -8.96 21.00
CA LYS A 196 -19.10 -9.09 21.13
C LYS A 196 -19.81 -8.75 19.81
N ALA A 197 -19.46 -7.64 19.17
CA ALA A 197 -20.03 -7.24 17.88
C ALA A 197 -19.71 -8.27 16.77
N ALA A 198 -18.50 -8.83 16.76
CA ALA A 198 -18.12 -9.89 15.84
C ALA A 198 -18.93 -11.17 16.05
N ALA A 199 -19.14 -11.58 17.31
CA ALA A 199 -19.96 -12.73 17.68
C ALA A 199 -21.43 -12.53 17.28
N GLU A 200 -22.02 -11.36 17.55
CA GLU A 200 -23.39 -11.01 17.15
C GLU A 200 -23.55 -11.01 15.62
N LYS A 201 -22.57 -10.46 14.90
CA LYS A 201 -22.54 -10.49 13.43
C LYS A 201 -22.48 -11.92 12.91
N LYS A 202 -21.62 -12.76 13.49
CA LYS A 202 -21.48 -14.17 13.11
C LYS A 202 -22.78 -14.92 13.36
N ALA A 203 -23.40 -14.78 14.54
CA ALA A 203 -24.68 -15.41 14.86
C ALA A 203 -25.79 -15.00 13.88
N LYS A 204 -25.83 -13.73 13.49
CA LYS A 204 -26.84 -13.21 12.55
C LYS A 204 -26.60 -13.69 11.11
N TRP A 205 -25.37 -13.56 10.61
CA TRP A 205 -25.07 -13.64 9.18
C TRP A 205 -24.24 -14.84 8.74
N SER A 206 -23.69 -15.63 9.65
CA SER A 206 -23.07 -16.91 9.29
C SER A 206 -24.13 -17.98 9.07
N ILE A 207 -23.83 -18.97 8.24
CA ILE A 207 -24.63 -20.20 8.09
C ILE A 207 -24.18 -21.31 9.04
N GLU A 208 -23.09 -21.11 9.79
CA GLU A 208 -22.58 -22.08 10.78
C GLU A 208 -23.65 -22.45 11.81
N GLY A 209 -23.82 -23.75 12.05
CA GLY A 209 -24.84 -24.28 12.97
C GLY A 209 -26.28 -24.09 12.51
N LYS A 210 -26.53 -23.56 11.30
CA LYS A 210 -27.89 -23.38 10.76
C LYS A 210 -28.25 -24.48 9.77
N ASN A 211 -29.52 -24.90 9.82
CA ASN A 211 -30.06 -25.89 8.90
C ASN A 211 -30.35 -25.26 7.54
N LEU A 212 -29.44 -25.48 6.60
CA LEU A 212 -29.56 -25.04 5.22
C LEU A 212 -30.58 -25.90 4.44
N ALA A 213 -31.28 -25.29 3.49
CA ALA A 213 -32.14 -25.95 2.52
C ALA A 213 -31.54 -25.89 1.11
N LYS A 214 -31.00 -24.73 0.71
CA LYS A 214 -30.30 -24.54 -0.57
C LYS A 214 -29.28 -23.43 -0.51
N VAL A 215 -28.32 -23.48 -1.42
CA VAL A 215 -27.40 -22.38 -1.75
C VAL A 215 -27.63 -22.02 -3.22
N GLU A 216 -27.50 -20.75 -3.55
CA GLU A 216 -27.66 -20.20 -4.90
C GLU A 216 -26.51 -19.22 -5.20
N ILE A 217 -26.00 -19.24 -6.43
CA ILE A 217 -25.11 -18.22 -6.96
C ILE A 217 -25.97 -17.18 -7.66
N THR A 218 -25.79 -15.91 -7.30
CA THR A 218 -26.63 -14.79 -7.73
C THR A 218 -25.76 -13.59 -8.12
N ASP A 219 -26.35 -12.58 -8.75
CA ASP A 219 -25.67 -11.32 -9.11
C ASP A 219 -24.33 -11.54 -9.84
N VAL A 220 -24.27 -12.53 -10.75
CA VAL A 220 -23.08 -12.77 -11.57
C VAL A 220 -22.84 -11.57 -12.48
N LYS A 221 -21.71 -10.89 -12.29
CA LYS A 221 -21.30 -9.72 -13.05
C LYS A 221 -19.93 -10.00 -13.66
N ALA A 222 -19.96 -10.36 -14.95
CA ALA A 222 -18.78 -10.38 -15.80
C ALA A 222 -18.64 -9.03 -16.52
N PRO A 223 -17.41 -8.52 -16.74
CA PRO A 223 -17.18 -7.36 -17.60
C PRO A 223 -17.78 -7.54 -19.01
N HIS A 224 -18.12 -6.44 -19.69
CA HIS A 224 -18.59 -6.50 -21.08
C HIS A 224 -17.58 -7.19 -22.01
N LYS A 225 -16.28 -7.07 -21.73
CA LYS A 225 -15.19 -7.73 -22.45
C LYS A 225 -14.59 -8.81 -21.54
N PHE A 226 -15.28 -9.94 -21.42
CA PHE A 226 -14.89 -10.99 -20.49
C PHE A 226 -14.12 -12.11 -21.21
N GLY A 227 -12.89 -12.33 -20.76
CA GLY A 227 -11.97 -13.28 -21.36
C GLY A 227 -10.76 -13.49 -20.46
N TYR A 228 -9.61 -13.76 -21.07
CA TYR A 228 -8.35 -13.92 -20.36
C TYR A 228 -7.99 -12.69 -19.52
N PHE A 229 -7.34 -12.89 -18.37
CA PHE A 229 -6.90 -11.83 -17.45
C PHE A 229 -8.00 -10.92 -16.88
N ARG A 230 -9.26 -11.35 -16.94
CA ARG A 230 -10.40 -10.60 -16.37
C ARG A 230 -11.07 -11.43 -15.29
N GLY A 231 -11.28 -10.81 -14.15
CA GLY A 231 -12.11 -11.37 -13.08
C GLY A 231 -13.59 -11.10 -13.33
N PHE A 232 -14.44 -11.88 -12.66
CA PHE A 232 -15.86 -11.63 -12.54
C PHE A 232 -16.24 -11.69 -11.07
N SER A 233 -17.44 -11.21 -10.74
CA SER A 233 -17.96 -11.24 -9.37
C SER A 233 -19.32 -11.90 -9.32
N PHE A 234 -19.69 -12.42 -8.15
CA PHE A 234 -21.00 -12.99 -7.88
C PHE A 234 -21.31 -12.87 -6.38
N GLN A 235 -22.53 -13.22 -5.99
CA GLN A 235 -22.97 -13.30 -4.61
C GLN A 235 -23.51 -14.69 -4.31
N VAL A 236 -23.42 -15.11 -3.06
CA VAL A 236 -23.99 -16.37 -2.59
C VAL A 236 -25.21 -16.07 -1.73
N LYS A 237 -26.30 -16.77 -2.00
CA LYS A 237 -27.54 -16.71 -1.22
C LYS A 237 -27.84 -18.09 -0.65
N ALA A 238 -27.78 -18.22 0.67
CA ALA A 238 -28.23 -19.41 1.38
C ALA A 238 -29.68 -19.24 1.85
N THR A 239 -30.50 -20.25 1.62
CA THR A 239 -31.87 -20.34 2.16
C THR A 239 -31.88 -21.41 3.24
N LEU A 240 -32.34 -21.05 4.44
CA LEU A 240 -32.51 -21.95 5.57
C LEU A 240 -33.80 -22.77 5.43
N LYS A 241 -33.91 -23.91 6.13
CA LYS A 241 -35.13 -24.73 6.13
C LYS A 241 -36.39 -24.00 6.63
N ASN A 242 -36.24 -22.94 7.41
CA ASN A 242 -37.34 -22.08 7.85
C ASN A 242 -37.69 -20.95 6.84
N GLY A 243 -37.11 -20.96 5.65
CA GLY A 243 -37.35 -19.97 4.59
C GLY A 243 -36.56 -18.67 4.71
N LYS A 244 -35.87 -18.40 5.83
CA LYS A 244 -35.01 -17.21 5.95
C LYS A 244 -33.80 -17.32 5.02
N THR A 245 -33.32 -16.18 4.54
CA THR A 245 -32.18 -16.12 3.63
C THR A 245 -31.02 -15.33 4.23
N ILE A 246 -29.81 -15.78 3.94
CA ILE A 246 -28.55 -15.12 4.29
C ILE A 246 -27.76 -14.96 3.00
N SER A 247 -27.41 -13.73 2.64
CA SER A 247 -26.63 -13.45 1.43
C SER A 247 -25.32 -12.75 1.77
N THR A 248 -24.27 -13.06 1.03
CA THR A 248 -22.98 -12.34 1.09
C THR A 248 -23.13 -10.85 0.77
N LYS A 249 -24.14 -10.48 -0.01
CA LYS A 249 -24.49 -9.07 -0.30
C LYS A 249 -24.95 -8.31 0.94
N ASP A 250 -25.67 -8.98 1.83
CA ASP A 250 -26.30 -8.38 3.02
C ASP A 250 -25.44 -8.55 4.29
N GLY A 251 -24.19 -9.00 4.14
CA GLY A 251 -23.24 -9.21 5.25
C GLY A 251 -22.98 -10.68 5.61
N GLY A 252 -23.50 -11.62 4.82
CA GLY A 252 -23.17 -13.05 4.91
C GLY A 252 -21.68 -13.32 4.69
N PHE A 253 -21.18 -14.38 5.32
CA PHE A 253 -19.74 -14.67 5.35
C PHE A 253 -19.32 -15.54 4.16
N TRP A 254 -18.40 -15.03 3.33
CA TRP A 254 -17.74 -15.83 2.28
C TRP A 254 -16.95 -17.02 2.84
N SER A 255 -16.42 -16.89 4.07
CA SER A 255 -15.67 -17.94 4.76
C SER A 255 -16.48 -19.20 5.02
N ASP A 256 -17.80 -19.14 4.95
CA ASP A 256 -18.69 -20.26 5.22
C ASP A 256 -18.84 -21.21 4.03
N TYR A 257 -18.28 -20.84 2.88
CA TYR A 257 -18.41 -21.59 1.64
C TYR A 257 -17.05 -22.07 1.12
N THR A 258 -17.06 -23.19 0.43
CA THR A 258 -15.96 -23.66 -0.42
C THR A 258 -16.31 -23.34 -1.86
N MET A 259 -15.37 -22.73 -2.59
CA MET A 259 -15.55 -22.33 -3.97
C MET A 259 -14.55 -23.05 -4.85
N THR A 260 -15.02 -23.62 -5.95
CA THR A 260 -14.16 -24.22 -6.97
C THR A 260 -14.53 -23.69 -8.34
N TYR A 261 -13.51 -23.57 -9.20
CA TYR A 261 -13.62 -23.13 -10.58
C TYR A 261 -13.11 -24.24 -11.48
N THR A 262 -13.87 -24.62 -12.50
CA THR A 262 -13.47 -25.64 -13.49
C THR A 262 -13.55 -25.10 -14.92
N ASN A 263 -13.09 -25.89 -15.90
CA ASN A 263 -12.98 -25.55 -17.32
C ASN A 263 -11.90 -24.52 -17.71
N GLY A 264 -10.94 -24.21 -16.83
CA GLY A 264 -9.82 -23.30 -17.14
C GLY A 264 -8.67 -23.43 -16.13
N ASP A 265 -7.57 -22.74 -16.40
CA ASP A 265 -6.46 -22.56 -15.46
C ASP A 265 -6.65 -21.24 -14.70
N TYR A 266 -6.71 -21.30 -13.36
CA TYR A 266 -7.17 -20.21 -12.51
C TYR A 266 -6.13 -19.84 -11.46
N ASP A 267 -6.04 -18.53 -11.20
CA ASP A 267 -5.45 -17.99 -9.97
C ASP A 267 -6.48 -17.05 -9.33
N GLY A 268 -7.10 -17.51 -8.24
CA GLY A 268 -8.29 -16.90 -7.68
C GLY A 268 -9.44 -16.86 -8.69
N ALA A 269 -9.91 -15.65 -9.01
CA ALA A 269 -10.98 -15.42 -10.00
C ALA A 269 -10.45 -15.00 -11.38
N THR A 270 -9.14 -15.13 -11.65
CA THR A 270 -8.51 -14.70 -12.91
C THR A 270 -8.12 -15.90 -13.77
N ILE A 271 -8.47 -15.83 -15.06
CA ILE A 271 -8.18 -16.89 -16.06
C ILE A 271 -6.80 -16.66 -16.67
N LYS A 272 -5.96 -17.71 -16.68
CA LYS A 272 -4.64 -17.69 -17.33
C LYS A 272 -4.73 -18.10 -18.80
N PRO A 273 -3.90 -17.53 -19.70
CA PRO A 273 -3.85 -17.86 -21.13
C PRO A 273 -2.97 -19.09 -21.46
N THR A 274 -2.73 -19.95 -20.48
CA THR A 274 -1.91 -21.16 -20.59
C THR A 274 -2.74 -22.36 -21.05
N THR A 275 -4.06 -22.32 -20.83
CA THR A 275 -4.98 -23.40 -21.18
C THR A 275 -6.25 -22.85 -21.82
N LEU A 276 -6.75 -23.55 -22.84
CA LEU A 276 -8.04 -23.22 -23.44
C LEU A 276 -9.19 -23.45 -22.46
N VAL A 277 -10.08 -22.47 -22.40
CA VAL A 277 -11.30 -22.61 -21.61
C VAL A 277 -12.24 -23.56 -22.34
N LYS A 278 -12.58 -24.69 -21.69
CA LYS A 278 -13.46 -25.69 -22.28
C LYS A 278 -14.88 -25.11 -22.41
N ASP A 279 -15.50 -25.36 -23.56
CA ASP A 279 -16.87 -24.92 -23.89
C ASP A 279 -17.09 -23.40 -23.78
N ASP A 280 -16.00 -22.61 -23.80
CA ASP A 280 -16.00 -21.14 -23.69
C ASP A 280 -16.73 -20.61 -22.44
N LYS A 281 -16.73 -21.39 -21.36
CA LYS A 281 -17.40 -21.04 -20.10
C LYS A 281 -16.64 -21.51 -18.86
N ILE A 282 -16.67 -20.68 -17.82
CA ILE A 282 -16.22 -21.04 -16.47
C ILE A 282 -17.39 -21.66 -15.74
N ILE A 283 -17.13 -22.72 -14.99
CA ILE A 283 -18.11 -23.29 -14.07
C ILE A 283 -17.67 -22.97 -12.65
N VAL A 284 -18.49 -22.17 -11.95
CA VAL A 284 -18.32 -21.88 -10.53
C VAL A 284 -19.17 -22.85 -9.73
N THR A 285 -18.56 -23.56 -8.80
CA THR A 285 -19.30 -24.36 -7.82
C THR A 285 -19.07 -23.77 -6.43
N VAL A 286 -20.17 -23.53 -5.72
CA VAL A 286 -20.17 -23.07 -4.34
C VAL A 286 -20.84 -24.14 -3.49
N SER A 287 -20.15 -24.65 -2.48
CA SER A 287 -20.72 -25.57 -1.49
C SER A 287 -20.62 -25.00 -0.08
N SER A 288 -21.58 -25.35 0.78
CA SER A 288 -21.49 -25.03 2.20
C SER A 288 -20.35 -25.83 2.85
N LYS A 289 -19.54 -25.20 3.70
CA LYS A 289 -18.54 -25.92 4.51
C LYS A 289 -19.16 -26.79 5.60
N PHE A 290 -20.36 -26.43 6.05
CA PHE A 290 -21.04 -27.11 7.15
C PHE A 290 -22.02 -28.18 6.67
N ASP A 291 -22.36 -28.17 5.38
CA ASP A 291 -23.08 -29.24 4.69
C ASP A 291 -22.67 -29.28 3.20
N PRO A 292 -21.57 -29.97 2.86
CA PRO A 292 -21.04 -30.00 1.49
C PRO A 292 -21.99 -30.62 0.44
N SER A 293 -23.03 -31.34 0.87
CA SER A 293 -24.06 -31.87 -0.03
C SER A 293 -24.90 -30.76 -0.66
N ILE A 294 -25.03 -29.62 0.03
CA ILE A 294 -25.72 -28.43 -0.46
C ILE A 294 -24.73 -27.60 -1.25
N LYS A 295 -24.90 -27.63 -2.57
CA LYS A 295 -24.06 -26.92 -3.53
C LYS A 295 -24.88 -26.28 -4.64
N ALA A 296 -24.32 -25.21 -5.20
CA ALA A 296 -24.81 -24.52 -6.37
C ALA A 296 -23.73 -24.49 -7.43
N THR A 297 -24.15 -24.51 -8.68
CA THR A 297 -23.24 -24.40 -9.83
C THR A 297 -23.79 -23.35 -10.78
N GLN A 298 -22.90 -22.51 -11.31
CA GLN A 298 -23.26 -21.44 -12.22
C GLN A 298 -22.21 -21.34 -13.33
N GLU A 299 -22.70 -21.18 -14.56
CA GLU A 299 -21.86 -20.99 -15.74
C GLU A 299 -21.67 -19.50 -16.00
N VAL A 300 -20.43 -19.12 -16.34
CA VAL A 300 -20.06 -17.76 -16.75
C VAL A 300 -19.39 -17.85 -18.11
N VAL A 301 -20.11 -17.41 -19.14
CA VAL A 301 -19.71 -17.50 -20.55
C VAL A 301 -18.68 -16.40 -20.85
N LEU A 302 -17.53 -16.78 -21.44
CA LEU A 302 -16.54 -15.85 -21.96
C LEU A 302 -17.04 -15.28 -23.28
N ASN A 303 -16.57 -14.11 -23.69
CA ASN A 303 -16.90 -13.54 -25.00
C ASN A 303 -15.67 -13.14 -25.82
N TYR A 304 -14.48 -13.11 -25.19
CA TYR A 304 -13.20 -12.84 -25.84
C TYR A 304 -13.16 -11.52 -26.63
N ASP A 305 -13.94 -10.53 -26.19
CA ASP A 305 -14.14 -9.25 -26.88
C ASP A 305 -13.12 -8.16 -26.47
N GLU A 306 -11.92 -8.59 -26.08
CA GLU A 306 -10.83 -7.69 -25.71
C GLU A 306 -9.58 -7.95 -26.53
N ALA A 307 -8.90 -6.88 -26.91
CA ALA A 307 -7.55 -6.97 -27.43
C ALA A 307 -6.59 -7.53 -26.36
N LEU A 308 -5.62 -8.34 -26.79
CA LEU A 308 -4.59 -8.89 -25.90
C LEU A 308 -3.25 -8.25 -26.17
N TYR A 309 -2.47 -8.05 -25.10
CA TYR A 309 -1.14 -7.45 -25.15
C TYR A 309 -0.10 -8.46 -24.65
N TYR A 310 0.76 -8.89 -25.56
CA TYR A 310 1.89 -9.76 -25.29
C TYR A 310 3.17 -8.95 -25.47
N THR A 311 3.83 -8.63 -24.35
CA THR A 311 5.12 -7.93 -24.34
C THR A 311 6.21 -8.90 -23.96
N MET A 312 6.87 -9.44 -24.99
CA MET A 312 7.97 -10.40 -24.94
C MET A 312 9.31 -9.76 -25.32
N GLN A 313 9.47 -8.48 -25.01
CA GLN A 313 10.72 -7.76 -25.26
C GLN A 313 11.85 -8.26 -24.35
N ALA A 314 13.09 -8.19 -24.84
CA ALA A 314 14.25 -8.51 -24.03
C ALA A 314 14.37 -7.56 -22.82
N LYS A 315 14.67 -8.13 -21.64
CA LYS A 315 14.68 -7.39 -20.36
C LYS A 315 16.05 -6.85 -19.97
N ASN A 316 17.12 -7.50 -20.45
CA ASN A 316 18.49 -7.22 -20.04
C ASN A 316 19.23 -6.44 -21.13
N TRP A 317 20.07 -5.48 -20.74
CA TRP A 317 20.84 -4.66 -21.67
C TRP A 317 21.60 -5.49 -22.71
N GLY A 318 21.56 -5.06 -23.96
CA GLY A 318 22.24 -5.71 -25.09
C GLY A 318 21.68 -7.08 -25.47
N THR A 319 20.63 -7.56 -24.81
CA THR A 319 20.05 -8.88 -25.06
C THR A 319 19.07 -8.83 -26.23
N SER A 320 19.23 -9.73 -27.20
CA SER A 320 18.27 -9.89 -28.28
C SER A 320 16.95 -10.46 -27.76
N ALA A 321 15.85 -10.07 -28.38
CA ALA A 321 14.55 -10.68 -28.09
C ALA A 321 14.39 -12.01 -28.84
N ASN A 322 13.45 -12.82 -28.38
CA ASN A 322 13.27 -14.17 -28.89
C ASN A 322 12.48 -14.18 -30.20
N ASP A 323 12.71 -15.24 -30.99
CA ASP A 323 11.94 -15.51 -32.20
C ASP A 323 10.62 -16.23 -31.86
N TYR A 324 9.51 -15.80 -32.44
CA TYR A 324 8.19 -16.37 -32.16
C TYR A 324 7.49 -16.90 -33.42
N LYS A 325 6.81 -18.03 -33.24
CA LYS A 325 5.85 -18.59 -34.19
C LYS A 325 4.43 -18.41 -33.65
N ILE A 326 3.56 -17.79 -34.44
CA ILE A 326 2.15 -17.57 -34.11
C ILE A 326 1.29 -18.36 -35.08
N GLU A 327 0.63 -19.40 -34.59
CA GLU A 327 -0.28 -20.24 -35.37
C GLU A 327 -1.73 -19.80 -35.11
N ILE A 328 -2.51 -19.59 -36.18
CA ILE A 328 -3.87 -19.04 -36.10
C ILE A 328 -4.86 -19.94 -36.82
N LYS A 329 -5.99 -20.27 -36.19
CA LYS A 329 -7.12 -20.97 -36.82
C LYS A 329 -8.46 -20.37 -36.42
N GLN A 330 -9.38 -20.29 -37.37
CA GLN A 330 -10.73 -19.81 -37.09
C GLN A 330 -11.56 -20.95 -36.51
N VAL A 331 -12.24 -20.67 -35.40
CA VAL A 331 -13.11 -21.62 -34.69
C VAL A 331 -14.43 -20.94 -34.32
N LYS A 332 -15.45 -21.72 -34.00
CA LYS A 332 -16.74 -21.19 -33.51
C LYS A 332 -16.76 -21.16 -31.99
N HIS A 333 -17.25 -20.06 -31.43
CA HIS A 333 -17.59 -19.94 -30.03
C HIS A 333 -18.68 -20.96 -29.67
N GLN A 334 -18.45 -21.79 -28.65
CA GLN A 334 -19.32 -22.94 -28.34
C GLN A 334 -20.72 -22.53 -27.88
N SER A 335 -20.84 -21.43 -27.13
CA SER A 335 -22.13 -20.96 -26.61
C SER A 335 -22.97 -20.13 -27.58
N ASN A 336 -22.37 -19.31 -28.45
CA ASN A 336 -23.11 -18.35 -29.28
C ASN A 336 -22.79 -18.43 -30.80
N GLY A 337 -21.89 -19.33 -31.21
CA GLY A 337 -21.56 -19.55 -32.63
C GLY A 337 -20.79 -18.42 -33.32
N THR A 338 -20.35 -17.39 -32.60
CA THR A 338 -19.54 -16.30 -33.18
C THR A 338 -18.16 -16.80 -33.61
N ASP A 339 -17.56 -16.14 -34.61
CA ASP A 339 -16.23 -16.48 -35.08
C ASP A 339 -15.15 -16.00 -34.09
N LEU A 340 -14.32 -16.95 -33.67
CA LEU A 340 -13.15 -16.72 -32.86
C LEU A 340 -11.90 -17.13 -33.65
N LEU A 341 -10.78 -16.54 -33.28
CA LEU A 341 -9.44 -16.93 -33.69
C LEU A 341 -8.77 -17.60 -32.51
N LEU A 342 -8.38 -18.85 -32.72
CA LEU A 342 -7.54 -19.62 -31.82
C LEU A 342 -6.07 -19.38 -32.18
N TYR A 343 -5.32 -18.85 -31.22
CA TYR A 343 -3.90 -18.57 -31.33
C TYR A 343 -3.10 -19.60 -30.54
N ARG A 344 -1.98 -20.05 -31.12
CA ARG A 344 -0.88 -20.70 -30.41
C ARG A 344 0.40 -19.91 -30.66
N VAL A 345 0.99 -19.39 -29.59
CA VAL A 345 2.26 -18.67 -29.64
C VAL A 345 3.35 -19.57 -29.08
N THR A 346 4.36 -19.84 -29.88
CA THR A 346 5.53 -20.64 -29.54
C THR A 346 6.77 -19.77 -29.58
N ASP A 347 7.49 -19.69 -28.45
CA ASP A 347 8.86 -19.22 -28.42
C ASP A 347 9.76 -20.27 -29.08
N LEU A 348 10.47 -19.87 -30.13
CA LEU A 348 11.36 -20.74 -30.88
C LEU A 348 12.72 -20.93 -30.19
N ASP A 349 13.04 -20.07 -29.22
CA ASP A 349 14.25 -20.17 -28.42
C ASP A 349 14.03 -21.00 -27.14
N GLY A 350 12.78 -21.30 -26.80
CA GLY A 350 12.38 -22.27 -25.77
C GLY A 350 12.43 -21.76 -24.33
N TYR A 351 12.47 -20.43 -24.11
CA TYR A 351 12.48 -19.85 -22.78
C TYR A 351 11.07 -19.63 -22.22
N ASP A 352 10.13 -19.22 -23.06
CA ASP A 352 8.74 -18.99 -22.67
C ASP A 352 7.84 -20.22 -22.93
N PRO A 353 6.90 -20.53 -22.03
CA PRO A 353 5.94 -21.59 -22.25
C PRO A 353 4.98 -21.23 -23.39
N VAL A 354 4.59 -22.25 -24.18
CA VAL A 354 3.59 -22.11 -25.25
C VAL A 354 2.30 -21.50 -24.69
N GLN A 355 1.82 -20.45 -25.35
CA GLN A 355 0.57 -19.77 -24.99
C GLN A 355 -0.52 -20.20 -25.96
N VAL A 356 -1.72 -20.47 -25.45
CA VAL A 356 -2.86 -20.85 -26.28
C VAL A 356 -4.11 -20.11 -25.81
N PHE A 357 -4.68 -19.29 -26.69
CA PHE A 357 -5.81 -18.43 -26.34
C PHE A 357 -6.75 -18.16 -27.52
N LYS A 358 -7.96 -17.72 -27.21
CA LYS A 358 -8.97 -17.28 -28.18
C LYS A 358 -9.18 -15.77 -28.13
N LEU A 359 -9.46 -15.18 -29.29
CA LEU A 359 -9.94 -13.81 -29.46
C LEU A 359 -11.09 -13.80 -30.45
N ARG A 360 -12.01 -12.84 -30.37
CA ARG A 360 -12.90 -12.59 -31.50
C ARG A 360 -12.11 -12.12 -32.72
N ALA A 361 -12.59 -12.46 -33.92
CA ALA A 361 -11.89 -12.17 -35.17
C ALA A 361 -11.70 -10.67 -35.46
N ASP A 362 -12.53 -9.81 -34.87
CA ASP A 362 -12.46 -8.34 -34.95
C ASP A 362 -11.50 -7.72 -33.93
N GLN A 363 -11.04 -8.48 -32.92
CA GLN A 363 -10.12 -7.99 -31.89
C GLN A 363 -8.66 -8.10 -32.31
N THR A 364 -7.83 -7.20 -31.76
CA THR A 364 -6.40 -7.11 -32.11
C THR A 364 -5.53 -7.85 -31.09
N LEU A 365 -4.61 -8.67 -31.59
CA LEU A 365 -3.45 -9.11 -30.81
C LEU A 365 -2.34 -8.07 -30.95
N HIS A 366 -1.88 -7.51 -29.83
CA HIS A 366 -0.68 -6.67 -29.77
C HIS A 366 0.50 -7.52 -29.32
N PHE A 367 1.53 -7.66 -30.15
CA PHE A 367 2.66 -8.55 -29.90
C PHE A 367 4.00 -7.82 -30.05
N LYS A 368 4.80 -7.77 -28.99
CA LYS A 368 6.07 -7.04 -28.97
C LYS A 368 7.23 -7.97 -28.62
N THR A 369 8.21 -8.07 -29.50
CA THR A 369 9.49 -8.78 -29.28
C THR A 369 10.68 -7.87 -29.65
N ASP A 370 10.75 -6.72 -28.96
CA ASP A 370 11.82 -5.74 -29.18
C ASP A 370 13.10 -6.14 -28.44
N GLY A 371 14.25 -5.96 -29.10
CA GLY A 371 15.56 -6.12 -28.50
C GLY A 371 15.84 -5.06 -27.44
N ALA A 372 16.66 -5.40 -26.45
CA ALA A 372 16.98 -4.49 -25.37
C ALA A 372 18.02 -3.46 -25.82
N ASN A 373 17.91 -2.24 -25.28
CA ASN A 373 18.92 -1.21 -25.48
C ASN A 373 20.29 -1.67 -24.95
N GLY A 374 21.36 -1.10 -25.48
CA GLY A 374 22.70 -1.29 -24.93
C GLY A 374 22.92 -0.46 -23.67
N TYR A 375 23.70 -0.97 -22.72
CA TYR A 375 24.03 -0.26 -21.50
C TYR A 375 24.92 0.96 -21.77
N LYS A 376 24.60 2.08 -21.10
CA LYS A 376 25.41 3.30 -21.12
C LYS A 376 26.55 3.16 -20.13
N THR A 377 27.80 3.32 -20.60
CA THR A 377 28.93 3.49 -19.68
C THR A 377 28.82 4.87 -19.01
N VAL A 378 28.77 4.89 -17.67
CA VAL A 378 28.76 6.12 -16.87
C VAL A 378 30.03 6.17 -16.05
N GLY A 379 30.88 7.15 -16.34
CA GLY A 379 32.19 7.27 -15.68
C GLY A 379 32.09 7.83 -14.27
N VAL A 380 32.40 7.00 -13.27
CA VAL A 380 33.08 7.44 -12.04
C VAL A 380 34.19 6.43 -11.73
N GLY A 381 35.26 6.45 -12.53
CA GLY A 381 36.41 5.53 -12.41
C GLY A 381 37.03 5.14 -13.76
N ASN A 382 38.00 4.22 -13.75
CA ASN A 382 38.74 3.68 -14.92
C ASN A 382 37.86 2.93 -15.95
N GLU A 383 36.54 2.92 -15.81
CA GLU A 383 35.59 2.36 -16.78
C GLU A 383 35.26 3.39 -17.87
N THR A 384 36.30 3.84 -18.57
CA THR A 384 36.16 4.59 -19.81
C THR A 384 36.06 3.59 -20.97
N GLY A 385 34.94 3.56 -21.69
CA GLY A 385 34.77 2.62 -22.79
C GLY A 385 33.56 2.93 -23.69
N PRO A 386 33.51 2.31 -24.88
CA PRO A 386 32.36 2.42 -25.78
C PRO A 386 31.09 1.94 -25.07
N GLY A 387 29.95 2.49 -25.45
CA GLY A 387 28.68 1.98 -24.96
C GLY A 387 28.44 0.55 -25.45
N ALA A 388 27.71 -0.25 -24.68
CA ALA A 388 27.45 -1.63 -25.07
C ALA A 388 26.52 -1.68 -26.29
N ASN A 389 26.69 -2.71 -27.13
CA ASN A 389 25.76 -2.97 -28.23
C ASN A 389 24.37 -3.27 -27.69
N ALA A 390 23.36 -2.96 -28.49
CA ALA A 390 22.00 -3.36 -28.23
C ALA A 390 21.70 -4.76 -28.77
N GLY A 391 20.63 -5.35 -28.27
CA GLY A 391 20.10 -6.62 -28.76
C GLY A 391 19.24 -6.44 -30.00
N ASN A 392 19.18 -7.49 -30.83
CA ASN A 392 18.31 -7.53 -31.99
C ASN A 392 16.84 -7.69 -31.59
N GLY A 393 15.94 -7.17 -32.41
CA GLY A 393 14.53 -7.53 -32.34
C GLY A 393 14.31 -8.98 -32.79
N GLY A 394 13.35 -9.64 -32.18
CA GLY A 394 12.98 -11.01 -32.52
C GLY A 394 12.17 -11.08 -33.81
N ASN A 395 12.26 -12.20 -34.51
CA ASN A 395 11.46 -12.46 -35.70
C ASN A 395 10.06 -12.96 -35.30
N ILE A 396 9.04 -12.65 -36.10
CA ILE A 396 7.71 -13.24 -35.99
C ILE A 396 7.37 -13.96 -37.28
N THR A 397 7.02 -15.25 -37.17
CA THR A 397 6.37 -16.01 -38.24
C THR A 397 4.93 -16.29 -37.88
N VAL A 398 3.99 -15.74 -38.64
CA VAL A 398 2.56 -16.05 -38.54
C VAL A 398 2.23 -17.17 -39.52
N ILE A 399 1.64 -18.26 -39.02
CA ILE A 399 1.10 -19.35 -39.83
C ILE A 399 -0.42 -19.31 -39.71
N LYS A 400 -1.07 -18.93 -40.80
CA LYS A 400 -2.51 -18.80 -40.88
C LYS A 400 -3.11 -20.04 -41.53
N ASP A 401 -4.03 -20.70 -40.82
CA ASP A 401 -4.85 -21.77 -41.39
C ASP A 401 -5.73 -21.24 -42.53
N PRO A 402 -5.96 -21.99 -43.62
CA PRO A 402 -6.84 -21.56 -44.71
C PRO A 402 -8.26 -21.17 -44.27
N SER A 403 -8.74 -21.65 -43.12
CA SER A 403 -10.04 -21.26 -42.55
C SER A 403 -10.11 -19.82 -42.06
N VAL A 404 -8.97 -19.15 -41.83
CA VAL A 404 -8.92 -17.79 -41.27
C VAL A 404 -9.16 -16.77 -42.37
N THR A 405 -10.35 -16.16 -42.32
CA THR A 405 -10.77 -15.13 -43.29
C THR A 405 -10.13 -13.77 -43.02
N SER A 406 -10.00 -13.38 -41.75
CA SER A 406 -9.35 -12.14 -41.31
C SER A 406 -8.75 -12.30 -39.91
N TYR A 407 -7.69 -11.54 -39.61
CA TYR A 407 -7.15 -11.40 -38.27
C TYR A 407 -6.49 -10.03 -38.11
N ASN A 408 -6.41 -9.52 -36.88
CA ASN A 408 -5.76 -8.25 -36.57
C ASN A 408 -4.55 -8.50 -35.66
N LEU A 409 -3.35 -8.19 -36.17
CA LEU A 409 -2.10 -8.27 -35.43
C LEU A 409 -1.37 -6.92 -35.52
N ASN A 410 -1.18 -6.29 -34.37
CA ASN A 410 -0.27 -5.16 -34.21
C ASN A 410 1.03 -5.68 -33.59
N TYR A 411 2.17 -5.42 -34.23
CA TYR A 411 3.44 -5.96 -33.77
C TYR A 411 4.57 -4.93 -33.72
N SER A 412 5.59 -5.22 -32.89
CA SER A 412 6.85 -4.49 -32.84
C SER A 412 8.01 -5.48 -32.70
N LEU A 413 8.99 -5.36 -33.60
CA LEU A 413 10.17 -6.23 -33.74
C LEU A 413 11.46 -5.40 -33.70
N LYS A 414 11.47 -4.27 -33.00
CA LYS A 414 12.55 -3.30 -33.15
C LYS A 414 13.83 -3.81 -32.49
N GLY A 415 14.97 -3.57 -33.15
CA GLY A 415 16.26 -3.65 -32.51
C GLY A 415 16.38 -2.63 -31.39
N GLY A 416 17.10 -2.99 -30.34
CA GLY A 416 17.44 -2.03 -29.29
C GLY A 416 18.38 -0.94 -29.81
N THR A 417 18.41 0.16 -29.09
CA THR A 417 19.33 1.26 -29.39
C THR A 417 20.65 1.08 -28.63
N GLY A 418 21.78 1.18 -29.33
CA GLY A 418 23.10 1.00 -28.72
C GLY A 418 23.38 1.99 -27.60
N GLY A 419 24.12 1.55 -26.59
CA GLY A 419 24.46 2.35 -25.41
C GLY A 419 25.37 3.53 -25.76
N ALA A 420 25.25 4.63 -25.01
CA ALA A 420 26.18 5.75 -25.17
C ALA A 420 27.51 5.45 -24.48
N GLY A 421 28.63 5.77 -25.14
CA GLY A 421 29.96 5.78 -24.55
C GLY A 421 30.23 7.05 -23.73
N THR A 422 31.23 7.01 -22.85
CA THR A 422 31.69 8.19 -22.09
C THR A 422 32.63 9.06 -22.95
N TYR A 423 32.72 10.38 -22.72
CA TYR A 423 33.79 11.28 -23.23
C TYR A 423 34.19 11.14 -24.72
N GLY A 424 33.23 10.96 -25.63
CA GLY A 424 33.52 10.88 -27.07
C GLY A 424 33.90 9.48 -27.57
N TYR A 425 33.86 8.45 -26.72
CA TYR A 425 33.88 7.06 -27.18
C TYR A 425 32.60 6.73 -27.96
N ASN A 426 32.75 5.93 -29.02
CA ASN A 426 31.65 5.58 -29.93
C ASN A 426 30.49 4.92 -29.19
N ARG A 427 29.29 5.20 -29.70
CA ARG A 427 28.06 4.50 -29.32
C ARG A 427 28.19 3.02 -29.65
N GLY A 428 27.62 2.16 -28.81
CA GLY A 428 27.37 0.77 -29.17
C GLY A 428 26.52 0.69 -30.44
N GLN A 429 26.64 -0.42 -31.16
CA GLN A 429 25.82 -0.67 -32.34
C GLN A 429 24.36 -0.87 -31.94
N ASN A 430 23.46 -0.34 -32.78
CA ASN A 430 22.03 -0.66 -32.67
C ASN A 430 21.81 -2.12 -33.04
N GLY A 431 20.82 -2.74 -32.41
CA GLY A 431 20.33 -4.04 -32.84
C GLY A 431 19.66 -3.93 -34.19
N ARG A 432 19.67 -5.04 -34.94
CA ARG A 432 18.87 -5.20 -36.14
C ARG A 432 17.39 -5.35 -35.77
N ASP A 433 16.51 -4.76 -36.56
CA ASP A 433 15.07 -5.08 -36.50
C ASP A 433 14.82 -6.54 -36.92
N GLY A 434 13.86 -7.18 -36.25
CA GLY A 434 13.38 -8.50 -36.59
C GLY A 434 12.57 -8.52 -37.89
N ILE A 435 12.35 -9.71 -38.42
CA ILE A 435 11.60 -9.93 -39.65
C ILE A 435 10.20 -10.43 -39.31
N PHE A 436 9.20 -9.84 -39.94
CA PHE A 436 7.84 -10.36 -39.98
C PHE A 436 7.65 -11.22 -41.23
N LYS A 437 7.12 -12.43 -41.06
CA LYS A 437 6.74 -13.33 -42.15
C LYS A 437 5.34 -13.87 -41.91
N GLU A 438 4.51 -13.88 -42.95
CA GLU A 438 3.22 -14.58 -42.95
C GLU A 438 3.26 -15.75 -43.93
N GLU A 439 2.69 -16.89 -43.52
CA GLU A 439 2.53 -18.10 -44.31
C GLU A 439 1.09 -18.62 -44.20
N VAL A 440 0.56 -19.17 -45.30
CA VAL A 440 -0.72 -19.88 -45.29
C VAL A 440 -0.45 -21.37 -45.32
N ARG A 441 -0.82 -22.08 -44.26
CA ARG A 441 -0.65 -23.54 -44.12
C ARG A 441 -1.66 -24.07 -43.13
N THR A 442 -2.14 -25.30 -43.34
CA THR A 442 -3.00 -26.00 -42.38
C THR A 442 -2.38 -26.02 -40.99
N VAL A 443 -3.16 -25.63 -39.99
CA VAL A 443 -2.76 -25.63 -38.57
C VAL A 443 -3.57 -26.69 -37.81
N ASN A 444 -2.84 -27.56 -37.11
CA ASN A 444 -3.38 -28.57 -36.23
C ASN A 444 -3.15 -28.17 -34.78
N PHE A 445 -4.24 -27.94 -34.05
CA PHE A 445 -4.24 -27.59 -32.63
C PHE A 445 -4.35 -28.84 -31.78
#